data_AF-A0A916MNB6-F1
#
_entry.id   AF-A0A916MNB6-F1
#
_cell.length_a   1.000
_cell.length_b   1.000
_cell.length_c   1.000
_cell.angle_alpha   90.00
_cell.angle_beta   90.00
_cell.angle_gamma   90.00
#
_symmetry.space_group_name_H-M   'P 1'
#
loop_
_entity.id
_entity.type
_entity.pdbx_description
1 polymer ?
#
loop_
_entity_poly.entity_id
_entity_poly.type
_entity_poly.pdbx_seq_one_letter_code
_entity_poly.pdbx_strand_id
1 'polypeptide(L)'
;MNDETKQKINARYERELNKGERFWPDSIFKDLIVSLGIFVLLIILATFVGVPVEPKADPSDTSYIPRPEWYFLFLFKFLAIYGQIPVLGKIEWLATVIIPGVAVGLLTLLPFIEKSPNRYYGKRILPISIMIIMVVGIVLLTLTSEVPTVAADGSKLLGILQSVSGLIIPTLAYIALTLMSYVFKSSTRSMVWTTVLASVSMILISGTVLALHPKAEVEEVEVATTLVNQIVAGQDLYAVNCTECHGEDGSVAVIEGVEGLEGEEITPINSKDVLYTVTDSAMYEVIAYGRPNAGMTPFGKAYGGELSKSEIDYMITFMRYMWDDRFEAPKIKPLFPPLADGEVPSYDVHIQPIVKRYCISCHRAGKTNNNYLMTSYEEILTTGDNAEKNIIPGDETSYLLQVIQEQPIMDPEKPDEEMIRVMPLTNPLKPNVVDVFVRWIMNGMPQTAEEAAALFVAPTPEPVATATP
;
A
#
# COMPACT_ATOMS: atom_id res chain seq x y z
N MET A 1 52.72 -39.09 21.15
CA MET A 1 52.78 -38.73 19.71
C MET A 1 54.20 -38.98 19.25
N ASN A 2 54.42 -39.81 18.21
CA ASN A 2 55.77 -40.16 17.75
C ASN A 2 56.47 -38.95 17.08
N ASP A 3 57.80 -38.89 17.17
CA ASP A 3 58.61 -37.78 16.62
C ASP A 3 58.47 -37.63 15.09
N GLU A 4 58.32 -38.75 14.35
CA GLU A 4 58.00 -38.74 12.93
C GLU A 4 56.68 -38.03 12.61
N THR A 5 55.66 -38.20 13.47
CA THR A 5 54.37 -37.53 13.28
C THR A 5 54.51 -36.03 13.46
N LYS A 6 55.35 -35.61 14.41
CA LYS A 6 55.64 -34.20 14.71
C LYS A 6 56.38 -33.53 13.54
N GLN A 7 57.36 -34.21 12.96
CA GLN A 7 58.08 -33.71 11.77
C GLN A 7 57.17 -33.60 10.54
N LYS A 8 56.31 -34.60 10.27
CA LYS A 8 55.33 -34.52 9.17
C LYS A 8 54.35 -33.37 9.33
N ILE A 9 53.90 -33.09 10.56
CA ILE A 9 53.00 -31.96 10.85
C ILE A 9 53.73 -30.63 10.61
N ASN A 10 54.96 -30.47 11.10
CA ASN A 10 55.74 -29.25 10.90
C ASN A 10 56.05 -28.99 9.42
N ALA A 11 56.47 -30.02 8.67
CA ALA A 11 56.74 -29.89 7.24
C ALA A 11 55.46 -29.51 6.45
N ARG A 12 54.30 -30.05 6.85
CA ARG A 12 53.01 -29.64 6.27
C ARG A 12 52.67 -28.20 6.65
N TYR A 13 52.86 -27.80 7.90
CA TYR A 13 52.61 -26.44 8.39
C TYR A 13 53.45 -25.41 7.65
N GLU A 14 54.76 -25.66 7.47
CA GLU A 14 55.63 -24.77 6.67
C GLU A 14 55.20 -24.71 5.21
N ARG A 15 54.77 -25.83 4.61
CA ARG A 15 54.28 -25.85 3.23
C ARG A 15 52.98 -25.04 3.07
N GLU A 16 52.08 -25.06 4.06
CA GLU A 16 50.84 -24.25 4.05
C GLU A 16 51.14 -22.77 4.33
N LEU A 17 52.06 -22.45 5.25
CA LEU A 17 52.54 -21.07 5.48
C LEU A 17 53.12 -20.44 4.21
N ASN A 18 53.90 -21.20 3.45
CA ASN A 18 54.46 -20.75 2.17
C ASN A 18 53.44 -20.68 1.03
N LYS A 19 52.23 -21.24 1.23
CA LYS A 19 51.11 -21.18 0.27
C LYS A 19 50.08 -20.10 0.59
N GLY A 20 50.05 -19.60 1.82
CA GLY A 20 49.06 -18.62 2.28
C GLY A 20 49.27 -17.25 1.63
N GLU A 21 48.17 -16.55 1.33
CA GLU A 21 48.24 -15.14 0.95
C GLU A 21 48.60 -14.28 2.16
N ARG A 22 49.24 -13.13 1.93
CA ARG A 22 49.54 -12.20 3.01
C ARG A 22 48.27 -11.44 3.37
N PHE A 23 47.98 -11.36 4.67
CA PHE A 23 46.87 -10.54 5.17
C PHE A 23 46.96 -9.09 4.66
N TRP A 24 48.16 -8.51 4.72
CA TRP A 24 48.49 -7.24 4.09
C TRP A 24 49.58 -7.43 3.03
N PRO A 25 49.39 -6.93 1.80
CA PRO A 25 48.26 -6.13 1.32
C PRO A 25 47.12 -6.94 0.70
N ASP A 26 47.32 -8.24 0.44
CA ASP A 26 46.49 -9.00 -0.50
C ASP A 26 45.04 -9.19 -0.02
N SER A 27 44.82 -9.64 1.22
CA SER A 27 43.47 -9.85 1.77
C SER A 27 42.73 -8.52 1.97
N ILE A 28 43.40 -7.52 2.54
CA ILE A 28 42.80 -6.19 2.75
C ILE A 28 42.37 -5.53 1.44
N PHE A 29 43.14 -5.70 0.36
CA PHE A 29 42.74 -5.16 -0.93
C PHE A 29 41.47 -5.83 -1.49
N LYS A 30 41.32 -7.14 -1.29
CA LYS A 30 40.09 -7.86 -1.64
C LYS A 30 38.90 -7.40 -0.79
N ASP A 31 39.10 -7.22 0.52
CA ASP A 31 38.08 -6.72 1.44
C ASP A 31 37.65 -5.30 1.06
N LEU A 32 38.59 -4.46 0.63
CA LEU A 32 38.30 -3.10 0.15
C LEU A 32 37.44 -3.14 -1.13
N ILE A 33 37.77 -4.01 -2.08
CA ILE A 33 36.98 -4.15 -3.31
C ILE A 33 35.57 -4.65 -3.00
N VAL A 34 35.43 -5.66 -2.15
CA VAL A 34 34.12 -6.22 -1.78
C VAL A 34 33.29 -5.21 -0.98
N SER A 35 33.88 -4.53 0.00
CA SER A 35 33.17 -3.50 0.79
C SER A 35 32.76 -2.30 -0.06
N LEU A 36 33.61 -1.84 -0.98
CA LEU A 36 33.25 -0.82 -1.96
C LEU A 36 32.12 -1.30 -2.87
N GLY A 37 32.16 -2.54 -3.34
CA GLY A 37 31.07 -3.12 -4.14
C GLY A 37 29.73 -3.16 -3.40
N ILE A 38 29.73 -3.58 -2.13
CA ILE A 38 28.53 -3.58 -1.28
C ILE A 38 28.04 -2.14 -1.06
N PHE A 39 28.94 -1.19 -0.80
CA PHE A 39 28.57 0.21 -0.61
C PHE A 39 27.91 0.81 -1.86
N VAL A 40 28.49 0.59 -3.04
CA VAL A 40 27.91 1.01 -4.32
C VAL A 40 26.55 0.34 -4.56
N LEU A 41 26.43 -0.95 -4.27
CA LEU A 41 25.15 -1.67 -4.38
C LEU A 41 24.07 -1.04 -3.48
N LEU A 42 24.42 -0.69 -2.24
CA LEU A 42 23.49 -0.02 -1.32
C LEU A 42 23.07 1.37 -1.82
N ILE A 43 23.99 2.15 -2.41
CA ILE A 43 23.64 3.44 -3.03
C ILE A 43 22.67 3.24 -4.20
N ILE A 44 22.93 2.26 -5.06
CA ILE A 44 22.05 1.93 -6.20
C ILE A 44 20.67 1.53 -5.69
N LEU A 45 20.58 0.62 -4.72
CA LEU A 45 19.29 0.23 -4.13
C LEU A 45 18.57 1.42 -3.48
N ALA A 46 19.27 2.25 -2.72
CA ALA A 46 18.68 3.42 -2.08
C ALA A 46 18.19 4.47 -3.10
N THR A 47 18.88 4.62 -4.23
CA THR A 47 18.55 5.62 -5.26
C THR A 47 17.43 5.16 -6.20
N PHE A 48 17.42 3.87 -6.57
CA PHE A 48 16.51 3.34 -7.60
C PHE A 48 15.34 2.52 -7.05
N VAL A 49 15.50 1.87 -5.90
CA VAL A 49 14.42 1.08 -5.25
C VAL A 49 13.77 1.88 -4.13
N GLY A 50 14.56 2.65 -3.37
CA GLY A 50 14.07 3.43 -2.24
C GLY A 50 13.58 2.56 -1.08
N VAL A 51 12.99 3.19 -0.07
CA VAL A 51 12.32 2.52 1.06
C VAL A 51 10.84 2.91 1.01
N PRO A 52 9.89 1.97 1.13
CA PRO A 52 8.47 2.30 1.24
C PRO A 52 8.25 3.31 2.38
N VAL A 53 7.64 4.44 2.06
CA VAL A 53 7.36 5.48 3.07
C VAL A 53 6.04 5.13 3.73
N GLU A 54 6.07 4.81 5.01
CA GLU A 54 4.86 4.59 5.80
C GLU A 54 4.29 5.91 6.31
N PRO A 55 2.96 6.00 6.53
CA PRO A 55 2.38 7.20 7.10
C PRO A 55 2.94 7.42 8.50
N LYS A 56 2.95 8.68 8.93
CA LYS A 56 3.41 9.03 10.28
C LYS A 56 2.55 8.29 11.31
N ALA A 57 3.20 7.74 12.34
CA ALA A 57 2.51 7.00 13.39
C ALA A 57 1.31 7.79 13.96
N ASP A 58 0.14 7.15 13.91
CA ASP A 58 -1.14 7.65 14.43
C ASP A 58 -1.65 6.70 15.52
N PRO A 59 -1.62 7.08 16.80
CA PRO A 59 -2.14 6.27 17.89
C PRO A 59 -3.67 6.07 17.86
N SER A 60 -4.40 6.85 17.06
CA SER A 60 -5.85 6.75 16.91
C SER A 60 -6.27 5.85 15.75
N ASP A 61 -5.33 5.45 14.89
CA ASP A 61 -5.59 4.50 13.81
C ASP A 61 -5.50 3.06 14.31
N THR A 62 -6.67 2.44 14.51
CA THR A 62 -6.80 1.04 14.90
C THR A 62 -6.87 0.09 13.69
N SER A 63 -6.88 0.63 12.47
CA SER A 63 -6.95 -0.14 11.23
C SER A 63 -5.56 -0.50 10.67
N TYR A 64 -4.50 0.19 11.10
CA TYR A 64 -3.14 -0.16 10.74
C TYR A 64 -2.75 -1.55 11.26
N ILE A 65 -2.34 -2.44 10.35
CA ILE A 65 -1.87 -3.79 10.67
C ILE A 65 -0.34 -3.76 10.67
N PRO A 66 0.33 -3.64 11.83
CA PRO A 66 1.78 -3.59 11.90
C PRO A 66 2.37 -4.92 11.42
N ARG A 67 3.20 -4.86 10.37
CA ARG A 67 4.02 -6.00 9.92
C ARG A 67 5.49 -5.69 10.18
N PRO A 68 6.29 -6.67 10.63
CA PRO A 68 7.70 -6.46 10.86
C PRO A 68 8.47 -6.44 9.54
N GLU A 69 9.73 -6.02 9.60
CA GLU A 69 10.59 -5.93 8.43
C GLU A 69 10.90 -7.31 7.83
N TRP A 70 11.32 -7.33 6.57
CA TRP A 70 11.47 -8.54 5.76
C TRP A 70 12.34 -9.63 6.40
N TYR A 71 13.37 -9.25 7.16
CA TYR A 71 14.26 -10.17 7.87
C TYR A 71 13.63 -10.84 9.10
N PHE A 72 12.45 -10.37 9.55
CA PHE A 72 11.67 -10.96 10.64
C PHE A 72 10.37 -11.62 10.20
N LEU A 73 10.01 -11.55 8.91
CA LEU A 73 8.78 -12.14 8.39
C LEU A 73 8.67 -13.64 8.65
N PHE A 74 9.78 -14.39 8.59
CA PHE A 74 9.76 -15.82 8.91
C PHE A 74 9.42 -16.10 10.38
N LEU A 75 9.88 -15.25 11.31
CA LEU A 75 9.56 -15.36 12.75
C LEU A 75 8.11 -14.97 13.01
N PHE A 76 7.65 -13.91 12.37
CA PHE A 76 6.23 -13.51 12.40
C PHE A 76 5.34 -14.65 11.95
N LYS A 77 5.65 -15.25 10.79
CA LYS A 77 4.88 -16.36 10.25
C LYS A 77 4.98 -17.61 11.13
N PHE A 78 6.16 -17.91 11.66
CA PHE A 78 6.37 -18.98 12.63
C PHE A 78 5.49 -18.82 13.87
N LEU A 79 5.39 -17.60 14.43
CA LEU A 79 4.55 -17.31 15.59
C LEU A 79 3.06 -17.46 15.25
N ALA A 80 2.63 -16.98 14.07
CA ALA A 80 1.26 -17.14 13.60
C ALA A 80 0.85 -18.63 13.48
N ILE A 81 1.74 -19.47 12.95
CA ILE A 81 1.53 -20.92 12.86
C ILE A 81 1.56 -21.57 14.26
N TYR A 82 2.48 -21.15 15.13
CA TYR A 82 2.57 -21.64 16.50
C TYR A 82 1.27 -21.39 17.29
N GLY A 83 0.65 -20.22 17.11
CA GLY A 83 -0.65 -19.87 17.71
C GLY A 83 -1.79 -20.83 17.35
N GLN A 84 -1.65 -21.61 16.26
CA GLN A 84 -2.65 -22.61 15.87
C GLN A 84 -2.57 -23.91 16.67
N ILE A 85 -1.48 -24.16 17.38
CA ILE A 85 -1.29 -25.41 18.13
C ILE A 85 -2.23 -25.40 19.34
N PRO A 86 -3.13 -26.39 19.48
CA PRO A 86 -4.02 -26.47 20.63
C PRO A 86 -3.23 -26.46 21.95
N VAL A 87 -3.68 -25.66 22.91
CA VAL A 87 -3.08 -25.50 24.26
C VAL A 87 -1.72 -24.78 24.26
N LEU A 88 -0.75 -25.21 23.46
CA LEU A 88 0.59 -24.62 23.40
C LEU A 88 0.59 -23.22 22.76
N GLY A 89 -0.23 -22.98 21.73
CA GLY A 89 -0.31 -21.70 21.02
C GLY A 89 -0.79 -20.52 21.87
N LYS A 90 -1.37 -20.77 23.05
CA LYS A 90 -1.76 -19.73 24.02
C LYS A 90 -0.58 -19.22 24.86
N ILE A 91 0.57 -19.88 24.79
CA ILE A 91 1.74 -19.61 25.63
C ILE A 91 2.82 -18.98 24.75
N GLU A 92 2.64 -17.70 24.40
CA GLU A 92 3.51 -17.02 23.43
C GLU A 92 4.98 -16.96 23.87
N TRP A 93 5.26 -16.82 25.16
CA TRP A 93 6.64 -16.74 25.69
C TRP A 93 7.46 -18.02 25.42
N LEU A 94 6.80 -19.17 25.25
CA LEU A 94 7.48 -20.42 24.88
C LEU A 94 8.07 -20.31 23.47
N ALA A 95 7.34 -19.73 22.52
CA ALA A 95 7.82 -19.54 21.16
C ALA A 95 8.84 -18.40 21.05
N THR A 96 8.66 -17.30 21.79
CA THR A 96 9.48 -16.09 21.63
C THR A 96 10.76 -16.09 22.48
N VAL A 97 10.79 -16.82 23.61
CA VAL A 97 11.96 -16.84 24.52
C VAL A 97 12.68 -18.19 24.49
N ILE A 98 11.94 -19.29 24.71
CA ILE A 98 12.57 -20.62 24.84
C ILE A 98 13.15 -21.09 23.51
N ILE A 99 12.42 -20.97 22.39
CA ILE A 99 12.90 -21.49 21.10
C ILE A 99 14.18 -20.80 20.63
N PRO A 100 14.27 -19.45 20.59
CA PRO A 100 15.54 -18.77 20.30
C PRO A 100 16.62 -19.10 21.31
N GLY A 101 16.29 -19.17 22.61
CA GLY A 101 17.24 -19.55 23.66
C GLY A 101 17.84 -20.94 23.46
N VAL A 102 17.01 -21.93 23.09
CA VAL A 102 17.46 -23.28 22.74
C VAL A 102 18.30 -23.28 21.47
N ALA A 103 17.92 -22.51 20.45
CA ALA A 103 18.70 -22.41 19.20
C ALA A 103 20.11 -21.84 19.46
N VAL A 104 20.20 -20.74 20.22
CA VAL A 104 21.49 -20.13 20.64
C VAL A 104 22.28 -21.10 21.53
N GLY A 105 21.61 -21.76 22.48
CA GLY A 105 22.22 -22.79 23.32
C GLY A 105 22.81 -23.94 22.51
N LEU A 106 22.08 -24.44 21.52
CA LEU A 106 22.54 -25.49 20.60
C LEU A 106 23.73 -25.04 19.75
N LEU A 107 23.69 -23.81 19.21
CA LEU A 107 24.82 -23.26 18.46
C LEU A 107 26.07 -23.07 19.32
N THR A 108 25.89 -22.62 20.57
CA THR A 108 26.97 -22.44 21.55
C THR A 108 27.57 -23.78 21.98
N LEU A 109 26.72 -24.80 22.15
CA LEU A 109 27.14 -26.15 22.50
C LEU A 109 27.57 -27.00 21.29
N LEU A 110 27.40 -26.49 20.07
CA LEU A 110 27.73 -27.19 18.82
C LEU A 110 29.17 -27.73 18.80
N PRO A 111 30.22 -27.00 19.26
CA PRO A 111 31.59 -27.53 19.30
C PRO A 111 31.76 -28.78 20.19
N PHE A 112 30.89 -28.96 21.19
CA PHE A 112 30.92 -30.11 22.10
C PHE A 112 30.05 -31.27 21.62
N ILE A 113 28.95 -30.95 20.94
CA ILE A 113 28.02 -31.91 20.34
C ILE A 113 28.68 -32.56 19.10
N GLU A 114 29.30 -31.76 18.23
CA GLU A 114 29.91 -32.25 16.99
C GLU A 114 31.39 -32.63 17.19
N LYS A 115 31.64 -33.89 17.57
CA LYS A 115 33.00 -34.43 17.77
C LYS A 115 33.68 -34.94 16.49
N SER A 116 33.21 -34.50 15.31
CA SER A 116 33.73 -34.99 14.03
C SER A 116 35.21 -34.62 13.83
N PRO A 117 36.08 -35.58 13.46
CA PRO A 117 37.50 -35.30 13.24
C PRO A 117 37.77 -34.48 11.97
N ASN A 118 36.78 -34.37 11.07
CA ASN A 118 36.90 -33.63 9.82
C ASN A 118 36.50 -32.16 10.03
N ARG A 119 37.38 -31.21 9.69
CA ARG A 119 37.08 -29.77 9.72
C ARG A 119 36.46 -29.23 8.42
N TYR A 120 36.68 -29.92 7.30
CA TYR A 120 36.12 -29.52 6.01
C TYR A 120 34.61 -29.71 5.99
N TYR A 121 33.85 -28.65 5.70
CA TYR A 121 32.39 -28.62 5.76
C TYR A 121 31.76 -29.71 4.89
N GLY A 122 32.26 -29.97 3.68
CA GLY A 122 31.66 -30.96 2.77
C GLY A 122 31.69 -32.41 3.26
N LYS A 123 32.42 -32.71 4.34
CA LYS A 123 32.38 -34.03 5.00
C LYS A 123 31.41 -34.09 6.19
N ARG A 124 30.77 -32.97 6.54
CA ARG A 124 29.84 -32.80 7.68
C ARG A 124 28.40 -32.79 7.18
N ILE A 125 27.93 -33.95 6.73
CA ILE A 125 26.62 -34.07 6.08
C ILE A 125 25.48 -33.77 7.05
N LEU A 126 25.54 -34.21 8.32
CA LEU A 126 24.49 -33.93 9.29
C LEU A 126 24.27 -32.41 9.51
N PRO A 127 25.28 -31.60 9.88
CA PRO A 127 25.11 -30.16 10.02
C PRO A 127 24.65 -29.47 8.74
N ILE A 128 25.19 -29.86 7.57
CA ILE A 128 24.78 -29.29 6.28
C ILE A 128 23.31 -29.58 6.00
N SER A 129 22.85 -30.83 6.20
CA SER A 129 21.46 -31.23 6.03
C SER A 129 20.51 -30.43 6.91
N ILE A 130 20.86 -30.24 8.19
CA ILE A 130 20.08 -29.42 9.14
C ILE A 130 20.03 -27.97 8.67
N MET A 131 21.19 -27.40 8.27
CA MET A 131 21.27 -26.01 7.81
C MET A 131 20.44 -25.77 6.53
N ILE A 132 20.46 -26.72 5.58
CA ILE A 132 19.65 -26.62 4.34
C ILE A 132 18.16 -26.56 4.68
N ILE A 133 17.67 -27.48 5.51
CA ILE A 133 16.25 -27.50 5.91
C ILE A 133 15.89 -26.21 6.66
N MET A 134 16.79 -25.69 7.50
CA MET A 134 16.58 -24.42 8.22
C MET A 134 16.47 -23.24 7.27
N VAL A 135 17.39 -23.09 6.31
CA VAL A 135 17.37 -21.99 5.32
C VAL A 135 16.15 -22.09 4.42
N VAL A 136 15.81 -23.30 3.94
CA VAL A 136 14.57 -23.53 3.17
C VAL A 136 13.35 -23.14 4.00
N GLY A 137 13.30 -23.51 5.27
CA GLY A 137 12.24 -23.10 6.19
C GLY A 137 12.11 -21.59 6.33
N ILE A 138 13.23 -20.88 6.54
CA ILE A 138 13.25 -19.41 6.64
C ILE A 138 12.67 -18.79 5.36
N VAL A 139 13.17 -19.20 4.19
CA VAL A 139 12.70 -18.65 2.90
C VAL A 139 11.22 -18.92 2.68
N LEU A 140 10.75 -20.15 2.89
CA LEU A 140 9.34 -20.51 2.66
C LEU A 140 8.37 -19.84 3.65
N LEU A 141 8.78 -19.68 4.91
CA LEU A 141 7.99 -18.95 5.90
C LEU A 141 7.93 -17.45 5.57
N THR A 142 9.04 -16.86 5.10
CA THR A 142 9.04 -15.47 4.59
C THR A 142 8.10 -15.33 3.38
N LEU A 143 8.15 -16.24 2.42
CA LEU A 143 7.28 -16.15 1.23
C LEU A 143 5.79 -16.31 1.57
N THR A 144 5.45 -17.11 2.58
CA THR A 144 4.07 -17.35 3.01
C THR A 144 3.60 -16.42 4.12
N SER A 145 4.38 -15.40 4.50
CA SER A 145 4.05 -14.51 5.63
C SER A 145 2.80 -13.66 5.39
N GLU A 146 2.49 -13.37 4.14
CA GLU A 146 1.32 -12.58 3.74
C GLU A 146 0.01 -13.39 3.79
N VAL A 147 0.09 -14.71 3.61
CA VAL A 147 -1.09 -15.59 3.54
C VAL A 147 -1.67 -15.76 4.94
N PRO A 148 -2.97 -15.50 5.18
CA PRO A 148 -3.57 -15.72 6.49
C PRO A 148 -3.63 -17.22 6.83
N THR A 149 -3.62 -17.53 8.13
CA THR A 149 -3.69 -18.92 8.61
C THR A 149 -5.12 -19.46 8.72
N VAL A 150 -6.11 -18.56 8.64
CA VAL A 150 -7.54 -18.84 8.56
C VAL A 150 -8.06 -18.01 7.38
N ALA A 151 -8.71 -18.64 6.42
CA ALA A 151 -9.25 -17.93 5.26
C ALA A 151 -10.52 -17.14 5.64
N ALA A 152 -10.93 -16.22 4.76
CA ALA A 152 -12.10 -15.37 4.97
C ALA A 152 -13.42 -16.16 5.14
N ASP A 153 -13.50 -17.36 4.55
CA ASP A 153 -14.62 -18.30 4.70
C ASP A 153 -14.57 -19.12 6.01
N GLY A 154 -13.56 -18.87 6.87
CA GLY A 154 -13.33 -19.59 8.12
C GLY A 154 -12.58 -20.92 7.94
N SER A 155 -12.19 -21.29 6.73
CA SER A 155 -11.45 -22.54 6.49
C SER A 155 -10.02 -22.48 7.06
N LYS A 156 -9.61 -23.57 7.72
CA LYS A 156 -8.27 -23.71 8.33
C LYS A 156 -7.29 -24.48 7.48
N LEU A 157 -7.68 -24.85 6.25
CA LEU A 157 -6.88 -25.70 5.37
C LEU A 157 -5.51 -25.08 5.08
N LEU A 158 -5.47 -23.78 4.73
CA LEU A 158 -4.21 -23.06 4.48
C LEU A 158 -3.31 -23.04 5.72
N GLY A 159 -3.86 -22.77 6.90
CA GLY A 159 -3.11 -22.83 8.16
C GLY A 159 -2.54 -24.22 8.47
N ILE A 160 -3.30 -25.29 8.20
CA ILE A 160 -2.83 -26.67 8.37
C ILE A 160 -1.67 -26.95 7.42
N LEU A 161 -1.77 -26.60 6.14
CA LEU A 161 -0.70 -26.81 5.15
C LEU A 161 0.57 -26.01 5.51
N GLN A 162 0.40 -24.77 5.98
CA GLN A 162 1.50 -23.95 6.48
C GLN A 162 2.14 -24.55 7.73
N SER A 163 1.35 -25.12 8.65
CA SER A 163 1.85 -25.85 9.83
C SER A 163 2.62 -27.10 9.45
N VAL A 164 2.13 -27.86 8.47
CA VAL A 164 2.78 -29.09 7.99
C VAL A 164 4.14 -28.77 7.37
N SER A 165 4.18 -27.77 6.47
CA SER A 165 5.42 -27.36 5.79
C SER A 165 6.40 -26.62 6.72
N GLY A 166 5.92 -25.73 7.58
CA GLY A 166 6.75 -24.86 8.41
C GLY A 166 7.22 -25.46 9.74
N LEU A 167 6.50 -26.44 10.30
CA LEU A 167 6.83 -27.05 11.60
C LEU A 167 7.01 -28.57 11.52
N ILE A 168 6.03 -29.30 10.98
CA ILE A 168 5.99 -30.77 11.11
C ILE A 168 7.07 -31.43 10.26
N ILE A 169 7.15 -31.12 8.96
CA ILE A 169 8.17 -31.69 8.08
C ILE A 169 9.60 -31.39 8.56
N PRO A 170 9.98 -30.13 8.88
CA PRO A 170 11.34 -29.84 9.31
C PRO A 170 11.67 -30.51 10.65
N THR A 171 10.76 -30.56 11.63
CA THR A 171 11.01 -31.24 12.90
C THR A 171 11.18 -32.76 12.73
N LEU A 172 10.32 -33.40 11.95
CA LEU A 172 10.46 -34.83 11.62
C LEU A 172 11.77 -35.11 10.88
N ALA A 173 12.17 -34.23 9.96
CA ALA A 173 13.42 -34.37 9.23
C ALA A 173 14.65 -34.22 10.15
N TYR A 174 14.65 -33.27 11.09
CA TYR A 174 15.72 -33.13 12.09
C TYR A 174 15.83 -34.36 13.00
N ILE A 175 14.71 -34.91 13.45
CA ILE A 175 14.68 -36.14 14.24
C ILE A 175 15.21 -37.33 13.41
N ALA A 176 14.75 -37.48 12.17
CA ALA A 176 15.20 -38.56 11.30
C ALA A 176 16.71 -38.48 11.00
N LEU A 177 17.22 -37.28 10.69
CA LEU A 177 18.64 -37.05 10.42
C LEU A 177 19.52 -37.34 11.64
N THR A 178 19.11 -36.89 12.83
CA THR A 178 19.85 -37.14 14.07
C THR A 178 19.86 -38.63 14.43
N LEU A 179 18.71 -39.32 14.31
CA LEU A 179 18.63 -40.77 14.50
C LEU A 179 19.49 -41.53 13.48
N MET A 180 19.46 -41.15 12.20
CA MET A 180 20.30 -41.75 11.16
C MET A 180 21.79 -41.58 11.44
N SER A 181 22.20 -40.43 11.97
CA SER A 181 23.59 -40.14 12.27
C SER A 181 24.11 -40.84 13.52
N TYR A 182 23.33 -40.84 14.62
CA TYR A 182 23.81 -41.30 15.93
C TYR A 182 23.38 -42.73 16.28
N VAL A 183 22.18 -43.15 15.86
CA VAL A 183 21.60 -44.45 16.23
C VAL A 183 21.85 -45.48 15.13
N PHE A 184 21.36 -45.21 13.92
CA PHE A 184 21.39 -46.19 12.83
C PHE A 184 22.68 -46.20 12.02
N LYS A 185 23.55 -45.18 12.18
CA LYS A 185 24.78 -44.97 11.39
C LYS A 185 24.56 -45.20 9.89
N SER A 186 23.47 -44.61 9.38
CA SER A 186 23.01 -44.79 8.00
C SER A 186 24.00 -44.20 7.00
N SER A 187 23.87 -44.60 5.73
CA SER A 187 24.70 -44.08 4.65
C SER A 187 24.49 -42.59 4.44
N THR A 188 25.56 -41.90 4.05
CA THR A 188 25.55 -40.49 3.63
C THR A 188 24.50 -40.21 2.56
N ARG A 189 24.31 -41.15 1.63
CA ARG A 189 23.32 -41.07 0.56
C ARG A 189 21.90 -40.98 1.12
N SER A 190 21.58 -41.76 2.16
CA SER A 190 20.27 -41.76 2.80
C SER A 190 19.96 -40.43 3.46
N MET A 191 20.95 -39.82 4.13
CA MET A 191 20.81 -38.50 4.76
C MET A 191 20.60 -37.37 3.73
N VAL A 192 21.29 -37.46 2.59
CA VAL A 192 21.08 -36.52 1.48
C VAL A 192 19.66 -36.67 0.93
N TRP A 193 19.20 -37.89 0.68
CA TRP A 193 17.83 -38.14 0.20
C TRP A 193 16.76 -37.66 1.16
N THR A 194 16.91 -37.86 2.47
CA THR A 194 15.95 -37.34 3.45
C THR A 194 15.91 -35.82 3.46
N THR A 195 17.06 -35.17 3.32
CA THR A 195 17.15 -33.70 3.23
C THR A 195 16.45 -33.18 1.98
N VAL A 196 16.71 -33.80 0.83
CA VAL A 196 16.09 -33.42 -0.45
C VAL A 196 14.58 -33.66 -0.41
N LEU A 197 14.14 -34.82 0.07
CA LEU A 197 12.72 -35.15 0.15
C LEU A 197 11.98 -34.17 1.06
N ALA A 198 12.53 -33.87 2.25
CA ALA A 198 11.96 -32.89 3.17
C ALA A 198 11.86 -31.50 2.52
N SER A 199 12.94 -31.02 1.93
CA SER A 199 13.00 -29.69 1.30
C SER A 199 12.01 -29.58 0.13
N VAL A 200 11.96 -30.58 -0.76
CA VAL A 200 11.01 -30.61 -1.88
C VAL A 200 9.57 -30.66 -1.38
N SER A 201 9.28 -31.43 -0.33
CA SER A 201 7.94 -31.49 0.25
C SER A 201 7.52 -30.16 0.84
N MET A 202 8.42 -29.48 1.57
CA MET A 202 8.18 -28.12 2.08
C MET A 202 7.90 -27.15 0.93
N ILE A 203 8.74 -27.14 -0.11
CA ILE A 203 8.59 -26.24 -1.27
C ILE A 203 7.26 -26.48 -1.99
N LEU A 204 6.89 -27.75 -2.24
CA LEU A 204 5.64 -28.08 -2.94
C LEU A 204 4.41 -27.65 -2.14
N ILE A 205 4.40 -27.90 -0.83
CA ILE A 205 3.26 -27.51 0.03
C ILE A 205 3.18 -25.99 0.14
N SER A 206 4.28 -25.28 0.38
CA SER A 206 4.29 -23.81 0.43
C SER A 206 3.93 -23.19 -0.92
N GLY A 207 4.38 -23.77 -2.03
CA GLY A 207 3.98 -23.36 -3.38
C GLY A 207 2.47 -23.55 -3.62
N THR A 208 1.89 -24.63 -3.08
CA THR A 208 0.43 -24.85 -3.14
C THR A 208 -0.32 -23.82 -2.31
N VAL A 209 0.18 -23.47 -1.12
CA VAL A 209 -0.39 -22.39 -0.28
C VAL A 209 -0.38 -21.05 -1.03
N LEU A 210 0.71 -20.72 -1.71
CA LEU A 210 0.81 -19.49 -2.51
C LEU A 210 -0.10 -19.53 -3.75
N ALA A 211 -0.24 -20.67 -4.40
CA ALA A 211 -1.12 -20.83 -5.55
C ALA A 211 -2.62 -20.74 -5.19
N LEU A 212 -3.00 -21.22 -4.01
CA LEU A 212 -4.38 -21.16 -3.49
C LEU A 212 -4.75 -19.78 -2.93
N HIS A 213 -3.76 -18.92 -2.69
CA HIS A 213 -3.96 -17.55 -2.26
C HIS A 213 -3.11 -16.63 -3.13
N PRO A 214 -3.49 -16.47 -4.43
CA PRO A 214 -2.80 -15.53 -5.30
C PRO A 214 -2.78 -14.17 -4.59
N LYS A 215 -1.62 -13.51 -4.65
CA LYS A 215 -1.46 -12.17 -4.08
C LYS A 215 -2.59 -11.34 -4.65
N ALA A 216 -3.54 -10.92 -3.81
CA ALA A 216 -4.52 -9.93 -4.24
C ALA A 216 -3.70 -8.78 -4.81
N GLU A 217 -4.02 -8.33 -6.02
CA GLU A 217 -3.54 -7.03 -6.47
C GLU A 217 -3.95 -6.08 -5.35
N VAL A 218 -2.95 -5.66 -4.59
CA VAL A 218 -3.15 -4.66 -3.58
C VAL A 218 -3.53 -3.46 -4.42
N GLU A 219 -4.82 -3.18 -4.46
CA GLU A 219 -5.28 -1.81 -4.62
C GLU A 219 -4.53 -1.08 -3.51
N GLU A 220 -3.37 -0.54 -3.88
CA GLU A 220 -2.62 0.33 -3.00
C GLU A 220 -3.64 1.41 -2.72
N VAL A 221 -4.25 1.36 -1.54
CA VAL A 221 -4.61 2.59 -0.86
C VAL A 221 -3.29 3.32 -0.86
N GLU A 222 -3.08 4.16 -1.88
CA GLU A 222 -1.89 4.94 -2.12
C GLU A 222 -1.85 5.86 -0.90
N VAL A 223 -1.29 5.37 0.19
CA VAL A 223 -0.81 6.22 1.26
C VAL A 223 0.10 7.17 0.52
N ALA A 224 -0.30 8.43 0.49
CA ALA A 224 0.35 9.43 -0.30
C ALA A 224 1.80 9.59 0.19
N THR A 225 2.71 8.86 -0.44
CA THR A 225 4.11 8.75 0.00
C THR A 225 4.98 9.84 -0.60
N THR A 226 4.59 10.35 -1.77
CA THR A 226 5.24 11.46 -2.45
C THR A 226 4.52 12.77 -2.14
N LEU A 227 5.25 13.90 -2.12
CA LEU A 227 4.67 15.23 -1.91
C LEU A 227 3.52 15.52 -2.88
N VAL A 228 3.66 15.14 -4.15
CA VAL A 228 2.61 15.34 -5.16
C VAL A 228 1.36 14.55 -4.81
N ASN A 229 1.50 13.27 -4.44
CA ASN A 229 0.36 12.47 -4.02
C ASN A 229 -0.27 13.02 -2.74
N GLN A 230 0.52 13.59 -1.82
CA GLN A 230 0.01 14.19 -0.57
C GLN A 230 -0.83 15.42 -0.85
N ILE A 231 -0.37 16.26 -1.78
CA ILE A 231 -1.13 17.44 -2.22
C ILE A 231 -2.43 17.00 -2.90
N VAL A 232 -2.41 16.00 -3.78
CA VAL A 232 -3.62 15.51 -4.48
C VAL A 232 -4.61 14.89 -3.50
N ALA A 233 -4.15 13.99 -2.63
CA ALA A 233 -4.99 13.37 -1.60
C ALA A 233 -5.55 14.42 -0.63
N GLY A 234 -4.72 15.37 -0.21
CA GLY A 234 -5.13 16.49 0.63
C GLY A 234 -6.18 17.38 -0.02
N GLN A 235 -6.05 17.63 -1.33
CA GLN A 235 -7.02 18.40 -2.09
C GLN A 235 -8.37 17.69 -2.21
N ASP A 236 -8.38 16.38 -2.44
CA ASP A 236 -9.61 15.59 -2.47
C ASP A 236 -10.31 15.59 -1.10
N LEU A 237 -9.54 15.37 -0.03
CA LEU A 237 -10.05 15.40 1.35
C LEU A 237 -10.61 16.78 1.70
N TYR A 238 -9.90 17.86 1.33
CA TYR A 238 -10.36 19.22 1.53
C TYR A 238 -11.65 19.51 0.76
N ALA A 239 -11.75 19.05 -0.48
CA ALA A 239 -12.93 19.26 -1.31
C ALA A 239 -14.18 18.61 -0.71
N VAL A 240 -14.04 17.39 -0.20
CA VAL A 240 -15.15 16.64 0.43
C VAL A 240 -15.58 17.25 1.77
N ASN A 241 -14.64 17.74 2.57
CA ASN A 241 -14.89 18.06 3.98
C ASN A 241 -14.93 19.56 4.32
N CYS A 242 -14.32 20.42 3.50
CA CYS A 242 -14.05 21.81 3.89
C CYS A 242 -14.62 22.84 2.91
N THR A 243 -14.79 22.50 1.64
CA THR A 243 -15.22 23.46 0.58
C THR A 243 -16.60 24.07 0.83
N GLU A 244 -17.50 23.35 1.51
CA GLU A 244 -18.84 23.84 1.84
C GLU A 244 -18.82 25.14 2.66
N CYS A 245 -17.87 25.27 3.60
CA CYS A 245 -17.75 26.47 4.44
C CYS A 245 -16.58 27.39 4.02
N HIS A 246 -15.51 26.83 3.46
CA HIS A 246 -14.28 27.59 3.18
C HIS A 246 -14.07 27.91 1.68
N GLY A 247 -14.89 27.38 0.78
CA GLY A 247 -14.72 27.50 -0.67
C GLY A 247 -13.62 26.60 -1.23
N GLU A 248 -13.46 26.55 -2.54
CA GLU A 248 -12.46 25.68 -3.20
C GLU A 248 -11.02 26.17 -2.94
N ASP A 249 -10.85 27.49 -2.80
CA ASP A 249 -9.55 28.14 -2.63
C ASP A 249 -9.31 28.66 -1.21
N GLY A 250 -10.21 28.40 -0.27
CA GLY A 250 -10.08 28.85 1.12
C GLY A 250 -10.32 30.36 1.34
N SER A 251 -10.88 31.08 0.36
CA SER A 251 -11.05 32.54 0.40
C SER A 251 -12.31 33.04 1.09
N VAL A 252 -13.23 32.13 1.45
CA VAL A 252 -14.54 32.51 2.00
C VAL A 252 -14.38 33.29 3.30
N ALA A 253 -15.01 34.46 3.35
CA ALA A 253 -15.04 35.35 4.51
C ALA A 253 -16.41 35.39 5.21
N VAL A 254 -17.48 35.04 4.49
CA VAL A 254 -18.85 34.96 5.02
C VAL A 254 -19.46 33.67 4.49
N ILE A 255 -19.98 32.84 5.38
CA ILE A 255 -20.59 31.55 5.00
C ILE A 255 -21.99 31.80 4.43
N GLU A 256 -22.26 31.28 3.24
CA GLU A 256 -23.57 31.34 2.57
C GLU A 256 -23.97 29.94 2.10
N GLY A 257 -25.25 29.59 2.22
CA GLY A 257 -25.82 28.32 1.79
C GLY A 257 -25.61 27.14 2.75
N VAL A 258 -25.15 27.38 3.99
CA VAL A 258 -24.89 26.33 4.99
C VAL A 258 -25.89 26.44 6.13
N GLU A 259 -26.69 25.38 6.33
CA GLU A 259 -27.70 25.33 7.37
C GLU A 259 -27.07 25.50 8.77
N GLY A 260 -27.50 26.53 9.50
CA GLY A 260 -27.02 26.83 10.85
C GLY A 260 -25.79 27.73 10.93
N LEU A 261 -25.15 28.09 9.80
CA LEU A 261 -23.99 29.00 9.75
C LEU A 261 -24.16 30.14 8.74
N GLU A 262 -25.38 30.37 8.24
CA GLU A 262 -25.68 31.43 7.27
C GLU A 262 -25.31 32.83 7.80
N GLY A 263 -24.48 33.55 7.04
CA GLY A 263 -24.03 34.90 7.35
C GLY A 263 -22.93 34.98 8.42
N GLU A 264 -22.38 33.85 8.88
CA GLU A 264 -21.29 33.86 9.86
C GLU A 264 -19.98 34.34 9.23
N GLU A 265 -19.33 35.32 9.86
CA GLU A 265 -18.05 35.86 9.41
C GLU A 265 -16.88 34.97 9.87
N ILE A 266 -16.13 34.46 8.92
CA ILE A 266 -14.94 33.64 9.17
C ILE A 266 -13.69 34.29 8.59
N THR A 267 -12.53 33.95 9.14
CA THR A 267 -11.25 34.38 8.56
C THR A 267 -10.94 33.52 7.33
N PRO A 268 -10.67 34.12 6.15
CA PRO A 268 -10.21 33.37 4.99
C PRO A 268 -8.95 32.57 5.31
N ILE A 269 -9.03 31.25 5.16
CA ILE A 269 -7.96 30.34 5.57
C ILE A 269 -6.77 30.34 4.62
N ASN A 270 -6.97 30.83 3.39
CA ASN A 270 -5.90 31.08 2.42
C ASN A 270 -5.21 32.44 2.61
N SER A 271 -5.66 33.26 3.56
CA SER A 271 -5.06 34.57 3.82
C SER A 271 -3.63 34.44 4.34
N LYS A 272 -2.81 35.46 4.07
CA LYS A 272 -1.44 35.52 4.62
C LYS A 272 -1.43 35.54 6.14
N ASP A 273 -2.45 36.13 6.77
CA ASP A 273 -2.55 36.15 8.23
C ASP A 273 -2.66 34.74 8.80
N VAL A 274 -3.44 33.86 8.18
CA VAL A 274 -3.55 32.45 8.60
C VAL A 274 -2.31 31.67 8.20
N LEU A 275 -1.94 31.70 6.91
CA LEU A 275 -0.83 30.89 6.40
C LEU A 275 0.51 31.28 7.06
N TYR A 276 0.79 32.55 7.32
CA TYR A 276 2.10 32.94 7.84
C TYR A 276 2.23 32.74 9.36
N THR A 277 1.14 32.85 10.11
CA THR A 277 1.18 32.87 11.58
C THR A 277 0.79 31.55 12.23
N VAL A 278 -0.08 30.77 11.59
CA VAL A 278 -0.53 29.49 12.14
C VAL A 278 0.44 28.40 11.71
N THR A 279 1.05 27.71 12.66
CA THR A 279 1.94 26.57 12.39
C THR A 279 1.16 25.34 11.92
N ASP A 280 1.80 24.39 11.24
CA ASP A 280 1.14 23.16 10.77
C ASP A 280 0.52 22.37 11.92
N SER A 281 1.21 22.28 13.07
CA SER A 281 0.65 21.64 14.27
C SER A 281 -0.56 22.39 14.81
N ALA A 282 -0.58 23.73 14.74
CA ALA A 282 -1.75 24.49 15.15
C ALA A 282 -2.92 24.34 14.16
N MET A 283 -2.65 24.29 12.85
CA MET A 283 -3.67 23.96 11.84
C MET A 283 -4.25 22.57 12.07
N TYR A 284 -3.39 21.59 12.39
CA TYR A 284 -3.80 20.25 12.74
C TYR A 284 -4.77 20.25 13.91
N GLU A 285 -4.44 20.91 15.02
CA GLU A 285 -5.33 20.97 16.20
C GLU A 285 -6.65 21.65 15.87
N VAL A 286 -6.64 22.72 15.06
CA VAL A 286 -7.87 23.40 14.61
C VAL A 286 -8.76 22.47 13.80
N ILE A 287 -8.20 21.65 12.92
CA ILE A 287 -8.98 20.70 12.10
C ILE A 287 -9.42 19.49 12.92
N ALA A 288 -8.51 18.89 13.66
CA ALA A 288 -8.74 17.67 14.41
C ALA A 288 -9.77 17.88 15.52
N TYR A 289 -9.59 18.93 16.34
CA TYR A 289 -10.48 19.26 17.45
C TYR A 289 -11.69 20.11 17.01
N GLY A 290 -11.59 20.80 15.88
CA GLY A 290 -12.59 21.77 15.45
C GLY A 290 -12.51 23.07 16.24
N ARG A 291 -13.46 23.96 15.97
CA ARG A 291 -13.69 25.22 16.71
C ARG A 291 -15.18 25.34 17.02
N PRO A 292 -15.67 24.74 18.13
CA PRO A 292 -17.09 24.73 18.47
C PRO A 292 -17.72 26.12 18.53
N ASN A 293 -16.97 27.13 19.00
CA ASN A 293 -17.44 28.52 19.09
C ASN A 293 -17.59 29.20 17.72
N ALA A 294 -17.01 28.63 16.66
CA ALA A 294 -17.04 29.15 15.29
C ALA A 294 -17.76 28.17 14.34
N GLY A 295 -18.56 27.23 14.87
CA GLY A 295 -19.34 26.28 14.06
C GLY A 295 -18.56 25.13 13.44
N MET A 296 -17.22 25.12 13.53
CA MET A 296 -16.39 24.05 12.97
C MET A 296 -16.39 22.83 13.89
N THR A 297 -16.97 21.73 13.44
CA THR A 297 -17.00 20.45 14.16
C THR A 297 -15.62 19.79 14.20
N PRO A 298 -15.36 18.86 15.15
CA PRO A 298 -14.14 18.06 15.15
C PRO A 298 -14.10 17.11 13.95
N PHE A 299 -13.02 17.12 13.17
CA PHE A 299 -12.84 16.19 12.05
C PHE A 299 -11.91 15.02 12.38
N GLY A 300 -11.08 15.14 13.41
CA GLY A 300 -10.12 14.10 13.78
C GLY A 300 -10.78 12.89 14.45
N LYS A 301 -10.39 11.68 14.07
CA LYS A 301 -10.83 10.41 14.69
C LYS A 301 -10.68 10.41 16.21
N ALA A 302 -9.59 10.99 16.72
CA ALA A 302 -9.33 11.13 18.16
C ALA A 302 -10.41 11.94 18.91
N TYR A 303 -11.17 12.79 18.21
CA TYR A 303 -12.19 13.68 18.78
C TYR A 303 -13.60 13.37 18.28
N GLY A 304 -13.81 12.20 17.66
CA GLY A 304 -15.11 11.74 17.18
C GLY A 304 -15.43 12.07 15.72
N GLY A 305 -14.48 12.62 14.96
CA GLY A 305 -14.59 12.80 13.51
C GLY A 305 -14.12 11.57 12.71
N GLU A 306 -14.02 11.71 11.39
CA GLU A 306 -13.74 10.60 10.46
C GLU A 306 -12.30 10.59 9.91
N LEU A 307 -11.54 11.68 10.06
CA LEU A 307 -10.20 11.82 9.47
C LEU A 307 -9.09 11.33 10.41
N SER A 308 -8.19 10.51 9.88
CA SER A 308 -6.94 10.16 10.54
C SER A 308 -5.98 11.35 10.58
N LYS A 309 -4.94 11.22 11.41
CA LYS A 309 -3.90 12.25 11.49
C LYS A 309 -3.21 12.50 10.16
N SER A 310 -2.91 11.42 9.43
CA SER A 310 -2.23 11.51 8.12
C SER A 310 -3.08 12.22 7.07
N GLU A 311 -4.39 11.98 7.07
CA GLU A 311 -5.33 12.63 6.16
C GLU A 311 -5.41 14.14 6.42
N ILE A 312 -5.43 14.56 7.70
CA ILE A 312 -5.37 15.98 8.06
C ILE A 312 -4.03 16.60 7.64
N ASP A 313 -2.91 15.91 7.87
CA ASP A 313 -1.58 16.37 7.43
C ASP A 313 -1.51 16.54 5.90
N TYR A 314 -2.18 15.68 5.12
CA TYR A 314 -2.28 15.85 3.65
C TYR A 314 -3.06 17.10 3.27
N MET A 315 -4.19 17.38 3.93
CA MET A 315 -4.94 18.62 3.68
C MET A 315 -4.11 19.86 3.99
N ILE A 316 -3.38 19.87 5.12
CA ILE A 316 -2.47 20.97 5.48
C ILE A 316 -1.38 21.11 4.42
N THR A 317 -0.80 19.99 3.97
CA THR A 317 0.21 20.00 2.89
C THR A 317 -0.37 20.61 1.61
N PHE A 318 -1.58 20.25 1.22
CA PHE A 318 -2.28 20.88 0.11
C PHE A 318 -2.42 22.39 0.30
N MET A 319 -2.96 22.83 1.44
CA MET A 319 -3.14 24.26 1.74
C MET A 319 -1.82 25.05 1.66
N ARG A 320 -0.73 24.47 2.20
CA ARG A 320 0.61 25.06 2.14
C ARG A 320 1.10 25.20 0.71
N TYR A 321 1.17 24.12 -0.04
CA TYR A 321 1.79 24.15 -1.35
C TYR A 321 0.94 24.85 -2.41
N MET A 322 -0.37 24.98 -2.20
CA MET A 322 -1.28 25.59 -3.17
C MET A 322 -1.59 27.06 -2.87
N TRP A 323 -1.57 27.49 -1.61
CA TRP A 323 -1.99 28.85 -1.23
C TRP A 323 -0.88 29.69 -0.58
N ASP A 324 0.14 29.06 0.01
CA ASP A 324 1.23 29.77 0.70
C ASP A 324 2.37 30.05 -0.27
N ASP A 325 2.55 31.33 -0.62
CA ASP A 325 3.56 31.81 -1.57
C ASP A 325 5.01 31.60 -1.12
N ARG A 326 5.25 31.11 0.11
CA ARG A 326 6.57 30.68 0.59
C ARG A 326 6.97 29.31 0.04
N PHE A 327 6.03 28.53 -0.48
CA PHE A 327 6.25 27.20 -1.03
C PHE A 327 6.15 27.22 -2.56
N GLU A 328 7.06 26.51 -3.21
CA GLU A 328 6.98 26.30 -4.66
C GLU A 328 6.14 25.05 -4.95
N ALA A 329 4.99 25.24 -5.60
CA ALA A 329 4.11 24.13 -5.96
C ALA A 329 4.82 23.18 -6.95
N PRO A 330 4.90 21.87 -6.64
CA PRO A 330 5.45 20.91 -7.58
C PRO A 330 4.55 20.80 -8.81
N LYS A 331 5.07 20.24 -9.91
CA LYS A 331 4.24 19.94 -11.09
C LYS A 331 3.25 18.83 -10.75
N ILE A 332 2.00 19.20 -10.52
CA ILE A 332 0.90 18.26 -10.25
C ILE A 332 0.34 17.78 -11.60
N LYS A 333 0.08 16.47 -11.69
CA LYS A 333 -0.61 15.90 -12.86
C LYS A 333 -2.03 16.49 -12.95
N PRO A 334 -2.59 16.64 -14.16
CA PRO A 334 -3.97 17.04 -14.31
C PRO A 334 -4.91 16.02 -13.62
N LEU A 335 -6.09 16.49 -13.19
CA LEU A 335 -7.09 15.69 -12.45
C LEU A 335 -7.49 14.40 -13.18
N PHE A 336 -7.52 14.46 -14.51
CA PHE A 336 -7.74 13.33 -15.39
C PHE A 336 -6.86 13.50 -16.65
N PRO A 337 -6.54 12.39 -17.36
CA PRO A 337 -5.82 12.46 -18.63
C PRO A 337 -6.58 13.32 -19.66
N PRO A 338 -5.88 14.18 -20.43
CA PRO A 338 -6.56 14.93 -21.49
C PRO A 338 -7.09 13.97 -22.56
N LEU A 339 -8.36 14.14 -22.93
CA LEU A 339 -9.01 13.34 -23.97
C LEU A 339 -8.53 13.76 -25.36
N ALA A 340 -8.23 12.78 -26.22
CA ALA A 340 -8.04 13.00 -27.64
C ALA A 340 -9.37 13.25 -28.37
N ASP A 341 -9.31 13.74 -29.61
CA ASP A 341 -10.49 13.90 -30.46
C ASP A 341 -11.11 12.53 -30.77
N GLY A 342 -12.41 12.40 -30.52
CA GLY A 342 -13.14 11.13 -30.66
C GLY A 342 -12.93 10.13 -29.52
N GLU A 343 -12.14 10.50 -28.50
CA GLU A 343 -11.97 9.68 -27.30
C GLU A 343 -13.19 9.70 -26.40
N VAL A 344 -13.67 8.50 -26.07
CA VAL A 344 -14.78 8.31 -25.14
C VAL A 344 -14.19 8.19 -23.72
N PRO A 345 -14.57 9.06 -22.78
CA PRO A 345 -14.16 8.93 -21.39
C PRO A 345 -14.85 7.75 -20.71
N SER A 346 -14.16 7.11 -19.76
CA SER A 346 -14.73 6.13 -18.82
C SER A 346 -15.01 6.74 -17.44
N TYR A 347 -15.90 6.09 -16.67
CA TYR A 347 -16.16 6.49 -15.30
C TYR A 347 -14.90 6.42 -14.44
N ASP A 348 -14.23 5.27 -14.40
CA ASP A 348 -13.12 5.01 -13.48
C ASP A 348 -11.93 5.96 -13.69
N VAL A 349 -11.66 6.35 -14.94
CA VAL A 349 -10.47 7.16 -15.28
C VAL A 349 -10.77 8.66 -15.30
N HIS A 350 -11.97 9.06 -15.75
CA HIS A 350 -12.24 10.46 -16.05
C HIS A 350 -13.30 11.07 -15.14
N ILE A 351 -14.43 10.38 -14.91
CA ILE A 351 -15.58 10.94 -14.18
C ILE A 351 -15.38 10.82 -12.68
N GLN A 352 -14.93 9.67 -12.18
CA GLN A 352 -14.76 9.42 -10.76
C GLN A 352 -13.85 10.46 -10.08
N PRO A 353 -12.68 10.87 -10.63
CA PRO A 353 -11.87 11.93 -10.03
C PRO A 353 -12.60 13.28 -9.97
N ILE A 354 -13.38 13.62 -10.99
CA ILE A 354 -14.17 14.87 -11.05
C ILE A 354 -15.28 14.84 -10.01
N VAL A 355 -16.06 13.75 -9.96
CA VAL A 355 -17.16 13.58 -9.01
C VAL A 355 -16.65 13.64 -7.58
N LYS A 356 -15.54 12.94 -7.29
CA LYS A 356 -14.88 12.99 -5.99
C LYS A 356 -14.47 14.40 -5.60
N ARG A 357 -13.96 15.18 -6.57
CA ARG A 357 -13.45 16.53 -6.34
C ARG A 357 -14.54 17.59 -6.20
N TYR A 358 -15.63 17.48 -6.95
CA TYR A 358 -16.58 18.60 -7.10
C TYR A 358 -17.99 18.29 -6.64
N CYS A 359 -18.36 17.01 -6.50
CA CYS A 359 -19.77 16.62 -6.32
C CYS A 359 -20.04 15.96 -4.97
N ILE A 360 -19.15 15.08 -4.49
CA ILE A 360 -19.40 14.22 -3.31
C ILE A 360 -19.64 15.01 -2.02
N SER A 361 -19.04 16.21 -1.87
CA SER A 361 -19.22 17.05 -0.67
C SER A 361 -20.71 17.28 -0.34
N CYS A 362 -21.51 17.51 -1.38
CA CYS A 362 -22.96 17.75 -1.31
C CYS A 362 -23.78 16.52 -1.70
N HIS A 363 -23.35 15.72 -2.68
CA HIS A 363 -24.08 14.54 -3.19
C HIS A 363 -23.71 13.25 -2.45
N ARG A 364 -23.92 13.24 -1.13
CA ARG A 364 -23.72 12.08 -0.24
C ARG A 364 -24.87 11.94 0.76
N ALA A 365 -24.94 10.79 1.43
CA ALA A 365 -25.99 10.53 2.42
C ALA A 365 -25.95 11.57 3.55
N GLY A 366 -27.13 11.99 4.02
CA GLY A 366 -27.28 12.95 5.12
C GLY A 366 -27.19 14.43 4.72
N LYS A 367 -27.10 14.74 3.42
CA LYS A 367 -27.16 16.12 2.88
C LYS A 367 -28.48 16.39 2.16
N THR A 368 -28.85 17.67 2.06
CA THR A 368 -30.04 18.12 1.32
C THR A 368 -29.73 18.17 -0.18
N ASN A 369 -29.93 17.05 -0.88
CA ASN A 369 -29.51 16.86 -2.26
C ASN A 369 -30.53 16.08 -3.12
N ASN A 370 -31.82 16.16 -2.78
CA ASN A 370 -32.91 15.42 -3.45
C ASN A 370 -32.65 13.91 -3.52
N ASN A 371 -32.02 13.36 -2.48
CA ASN A 371 -31.59 11.95 -2.37
C ASN A 371 -30.65 11.49 -3.50
N TYR A 372 -30.00 12.43 -4.22
CA TYR A 372 -29.10 12.12 -5.33
C TYR A 372 -27.67 11.95 -4.81
N LEU A 373 -27.18 10.71 -4.87
CA LEU A 373 -25.90 10.28 -4.35
C LEU A 373 -24.91 10.05 -5.50
N MET A 374 -23.66 10.46 -5.29
CA MET A 374 -22.61 10.32 -6.29
C MET A 374 -21.37 9.60 -5.75
N THR A 375 -21.50 8.72 -4.76
CA THR A 375 -20.33 8.07 -4.13
C THR A 375 -19.85 6.84 -4.89
N SER A 376 -20.66 6.31 -5.81
CA SER A 376 -20.30 5.21 -6.72
C SER A 376 -20.93 5.37 -8.10
N TYR A 377 -20.43 4.63 -9.09
CA TYR A 377 -21.00 4.59 -10.44
C TYR A 377 -22.49 4.22 -10.42
N GLU A 378 -22.86 3.20 -9.65
CA GLU A 378 -24.24 2.73 -9.54
C GLU A 378 -25.16 3.80 -8.93
N GLU A 379 -24.70 4.49 -7.88
CA GLU A 379 -25.48 5.53 -7.22
C GLU A 379 -25.76 6.72 -8.14
N ILE A 380 -24.77 7.15 -8.92
CA ILE A 380 -24.89 8.26 -9.88
C ILE A 380 -26.01 8.02 -10.90
N LEU A 381 -26.25 6.76 -11.25
CA LEU A 381 -27.23 6.38 -12.27
C LEU A 381 -28.62 6.04 -11.70
N THR A 382 -28.69 5.63 -10.43
CA THR A 382 -29.90 4.99 -9.88
C THR A 382 -30.56 5.76 -8.75
N THR A 383 -29.86 6.70 -8.12
CA THR A 383 -30.38 7.43 -6.95
C THR A 383 -31.00 8.77 -7.32
N GLY A 384 -31.66 9.40 -6.35
CA GLY A 384 -32.30 10.71 -6.49
C GLY A 384 -33.79 10.64 -6.77
N ASP A 385 -34.51 11.66 -6.30
CA ASP A 385 -35.96 11.81 -6.49
C ASP A 385 -36.34 11.94 -7.98
N ASN A 386 -35.37 12.32 -8.82
CA ASN A 386 -35.48 12.44 -10.27
C ASN A 386 -34.55 11.46 -11.01
N ALA A 387 -34.26 10.28 -10.46
CA ALA A 387 -33.30 9.31 -11.01
C ALA A 387 -33.42 9.09 -12.52
N GLU A 388 -34.64 8.92 -13.04
CA GLU A 388 -34.92 8.70 -14.47
C GLU A 388 -34.55 9.88 -15.38
N LYS A 389 -34.39 11.09 -14.83
CA LYS A 389 -34.07 12.33 -15.55
C LYS A 389 -32.69 12.89 -15.21
N ASN A 390 -32.10 12.47 -14.10
CA ASN A 390 -30.81 12.95 -13.62
C ASN A 390 -29.73 12.70 -14.68
N ILE A 391 -29.67 11.46 -15.19
CA ILE A 391 -28.78 11.10 -16.29
C ILE A 391 -29.48 10.14 -17.25
N ILE A 392 -29.54 10.52 -18.52
CA ILE A 392 -30.16 9.77 -19.59
C ILE A 392 -29.08 9.45 -20.65
N PRO A 393 -28.82 8.16 -20.95
CA PRO A 393 -27.81 7.78 -21.94
C PRO A 393 -28.10 8.41 -23.32
N GLY A 394 -27.13 9.13 -23.89
CA GLY A 394 -27.25 9.71 -25.23
C GLY A 394 -28.13 10.95 -25.34
N ASP A 395 -28.52 11.57 -24.22
CA ASP A 395 -29.47 12.68 -24.20
C ASP A 395 -28.95 13.90 -23.44
N GLU A 396 -28.83 15.02 -24.16
CA GLU A 396 -28.39 16.32 -23.64
C GLU A 396 -29.40 16.93 -22.64
N THR A 397 -30.64 16.43 -22.61
CA THR A 397 -31.68 16.86 -21.66
C THR A 397 -31.52 16.24 -20.27
N SER A 398 -30.48 15.42 -20.05
CA SER A 398 -30.08 14.96 -18.71
C SER A 398 -29.96 16.15 -17.75
N TYR A 399 -30.62 16.10 -16.59
CA TYR A 399 -30.59 17.21 -15.63
C TYR A 399 -29.16 17.52 -15.18
N LEU A 400 -28.30 16.50 -15.00
CA LEU A 400 -26.89 16.72 -14.67
C LEU A 400 -26.19 17.61 -15.71
N LEU A 401 -26.38 17.35 -17.01
CA LEU A 401 -25.76 18.15 -18.07
C LEU A 401 -26.28 19.59 -18.08
N GLN A 402 -27.57 19.80 -17.80
CA GLN A 402 -28.14 21.13 -17.75
C GLN A 402 -27.57 21.94 -16.56
N VAL A 403 -27.59 21.37 -15.36
CA VAL A 403 -27.18 22.11 -14.14
C VAL A 403 -25.68 22.41 -14.10
N ILE A 404 -24.83 21.54 -14.66
CA ILE A 404 -23.38 21.81 -14.78
C ILE A 404 -23.02 22.79 -15.89
N GLN A 405 -23.95 23.04 -16.82
CA GLN A 405 -23.85 24.06 -17.86
C GLN A 405 -24.60 25.34 -17.46
N GLU A 406 -24.74 25.58 -16.17
CA GLU A 406 -25.35 26.78 -15.59
C GLU A 406 -26.82 26.98 -16.02
N GLN A 407 -27.55 25.90 -16.32
CA GLN A 407 -28.99 25.92 -16.60
C GLN A 407 -29.78 25.29 -15.44
N PRO A 408 -30.53 26.08 -14.65
CA PRO A 408 -31.36 25.52 -13.58
C PRO A 408 -32.57 24.75 -14.13
N ILE A 409 -33.05 23.77 -13.37
CA ILE A 409 -34.26 23.02 -13.70
C ILE A 409 -35.46 23.69 -13.02
N MET A 410 -36.41 24.17 -13.82
CA MET A 410 -37.64 24.82 -13.34
C MET A 410 -38.69 23.78 -12.92
N ASP A 411 -39.54 24.14 -11.96
CA ASP A 411 -40.64 23.30 -11.50
C ASP A 411 -41.75 23.19 -12.58
N PRO A 412 -42.11 21.98 -13.05
CA PRO A 412 -43.18 21.78 -14.01
C PRO A 412 -44.56 22.26 -13.55
N GLU A 413 -44.83 22.24 -12.25
CA GLU A 413 -46.08 22.72 -11.66
C GLU A 413 -46.05 24.22 -11.35
N LYS A 414 -44.85 24.79 -11.21
CA LYS A 414 -44.61 26.21 -10.94
C LYS A 414 -43.44 26.76 -11.76
N PRO A 415 -43.69 27.23 -12.99
CA PRO A 415 -42.63 27.62 -13.93
C PRO A 415 -41.70 28.76 -13.47
N ASP A 416 -42.09 29.53 -12.45
CA ASP A 416 -41.32 30.64 -11.88
C ASP A 416 -40.46 30.21 -10.65
N GLU A 417 -40.55 28.96 -10.21
CA GLU A 417 -39.76 28.40 -9.10
C GLU A 417 -38.70 27.40 -9.62
N GLU A 418 -37.45 27.55 -9.17
CA GLU A 418 -36.37 26.61 -9.48
C GLU A 418 -36.52 25.34 -8.63
N MET A 419 -36.71 24.19 -9.28
CA MET A 419 -36.70 22.88 -8.64
C MET A 419 -35.27 22.42 -8.31
N ILE A 420 -34.35 22.62 -9.25
CA ILE A 420 -32.93 22.28 -9.08
C ILE A 420 -32.09 23.48 -9.54
N ARG A 421 -31.26 23.98 -8.64
CA ARG A 421 -30.34 25.10 -8.91
C ARG A 421 -29.17 24.65 -9.79
N VAL A 422 -28.44 25.61 -10.34
CA VAL A 422 -27.15 25.36 -11.03
C VAL A 422 -26.14 24.71 -10.08
N MET A 423 -25.28 23.83 -10.59
CA MET A 423 -24.30 23.10 -9.79
C MET A 423 -22.91 23.15 -10.44
N PRO A 424 -21.81 23.29 -9.68
CA PRO A 424 -21.74 23.56 -8.25
C PRO A 424 -22.26 24.97 -7.87
N LEU A 425 -22.74 25.11 -6.63
CA LEU A 425 -23.37 26.36 -6.16
C LEU A 425 -22.43 27.57 -6.08
N THR A 426 -21.12 27.33 -5.93
CA THR A 426 -20.13 28.39 -5.65
C THR A 426 -19.36 28.82 -6.89
N ASN A 427 -18.88 27.87 -7.70
CA ASN A 427 -18.08 28.13 -8.89
C ASN A 427 -18.48 27.20 -10.04
N PRO A 428 -18.62 27.73 -11.28
CA PRO A 428 -18.89 26.90 -12.45
C PRO A 428 -17.70 25.98 -12.78
N LEU A 429 -18.02 24.79 -13.30
CA LEU A 429 -16.99 23.83 -13.72
C LEU A 429 -16.22 24.36 -14.92
N LYS A 430 -14.93 24.01 -14.99
CA LYS A 430 -14.10 24.37 -16.15
C LYS A 430 -14.64 23.70 -17.43
N PRO A 431 -14.54 24.35 -18.60
CA PRO A 431 -15.09 23.81 -19.85
C PRO A 431 -14.61 22.39 -20.20
N ASN A 432 -13.35 22.05 -19.89
CA ASN A 432 -12.81 20.72 -20.13
C ASN A 432 -13.41 19.65 -19.21
N VAL A 433 -13.89 20.02 -18.02
CA VAL A 433 -14.58 19.12 -17.09
C VAL A 433 -16.00 18.85 -17.59
N VAL A 434 -16.69 19.90 -18.04
CA VAL A 434 -18.02 19.80 -18.64
C VAL A 434 -18.00 18.93 -19.90
N ASP A 435 -17.02 19.13 -20.80
CA ASP A 435 -16.85 18.34 -22.03
C ASP A 435 -16.71 16.84 -21.74
N VAL A 436 -15.99 16.47 -20.67
CA VAL A 436 -15.85 15.05 -20.26
C VAL A 436 -17.20 14.46 -19.86
N PHE A 437 -18.02 15.16 -19.08
CA PHE A 437 -19.36 14.70 -18.72
C PHE A 437 -20.28 14.58 -19.94
N VAL A 438 -20.25 15.57 -20.84
CA VAL A 438 -21.03 15.54 -22.08
C VAL A 438 -20.65 14.31 -22.89
N ARG A 439 -19.36 14.12 -23.19
CA ARG A 439 -18.91 12.96 -23.97
C ARG A 439 -19.24 11.63 -23.30
N TRP A 440 -19.11 11.54 -21.98
CA TRP A 440 -19.42 10.32 -21.23
C TRP A 440 -20.90 9.96 -21.33
N ILE A 441 -21.79 10.92 -21.06
CA ILE A 441 -23.25 10.71 -21.11
C ILE A 441 -23.71 10.41 -22.54
N MET A 442 -23.19 11.15 -23.53
CA MET A 442 -23.56 10.97 -24.93
C MET A 442 -23.10 9.63 -25.51
N ASN A 443 -22.09 8.98 -24.92
CA ASN A 443 -21.61 7.66 -25.35
C ASN A 443 -22.07 6.50 -24.45
N GLY A 444 -23.15 6.70 -23.68
CA GLY A 444 -23.77 5.62 -22.92
C GLY A 444 -23.04 5.26 -21.62
N MET A 445 -22.17 6.14 -21.13
CA MET A 445 -21.58 6.10 -19.79
C MET A 445 -20.77 4.83 -19.48
N PRO A 446 -19.76 4.47 -20.29
CA PRO A 446 -18.93 3.30 -19.98
C PRO A 446 -18.28 3.44 -18.60
N GLN A 447 -18.26 2.34 -17.84
CA GLN A 447 -17.69 2.34 -16.50
C GLN A 447 -16.16 2.21 -16.58
N THR A 448 -15.68 1.17 -17.27
CA THR A 448 -14.25 0.84 -17.32
C THR A 448 -13.54 1.45 -18.52
N ALA A 449 -12.21 1.51 -18.45
CA ALA A 449 -11.39 1.96 -19.58
C ALA A 449 -11.52 1.04 -20.81
N GLU A 450 -11.69 -0.27 -20.62
CA GLU A 450 -11.89 -1.19 -21.75
C GLU A 450 -13.23 -0.96 -22.46
N GLU A 451 -14.31 -0.72 -21.69
CA GLU A 451 -15.63 -0.40 -22.24
C GLU A 451 -15.58 0.89 -23.06
N ALA A 452 -14.92 1.92 -22.53
CA ALA A 452 -14.78 3.20 -23.22
C ALA A 452 -13.91 3.07 -24.48
N ALA A 453 -12.82 2.31 -24.43
CA ALA A 453 -11.96 2.06 -25.59
C ALA A 453 -12.69 1.32 -26.72
N ALA A 454 -13.65 0.46 -26.41
CA ALA A 454 -14.47 -0.23 -27.42
C ALA A 454 -15.39 0.72 -28.19
N LEU A 455 -15.73 1.88 -27.60
CA LEU A 455 -16.58 2.91 -28.18
C LEU A 455 -15.77 4.00 -28.91
N PHE A 456 -14.43 3.92 -28.86
CA PHE A 456 -13.55 4.88 -29.50
C PHE A 456 -13.75 4.93 -31.02
N VAL A 457 -13.96 6.13 -31.56
CA VAL A 457 -13.97 6.37 -33.00
C VAL A 457 -12.73 7.19 -33.36
N ALA A 458 -11.76 6.52 -34.00
CA ALA A 458 -10.55 7.20 -34.45
C ALA A 458 -10.90 8.35 -35.41
N PRO A 459 -10.29 9.55 -35.26
CA PRO A 459 -10.53 10.65 -36.17
C PRO A 459 -10.18 10.24 -37.60
N THR A 460 -11.08 10.50 -38.54
CA THR A 460 -10.81 10.25 -39.96
C THR A 460 -9.75 11.27 -40.40
N PRO A 461 -8.58 10.86 -40.92
CA PRO A 461 -7.57 11.82 -41.36
C PRO A 461 -8.16 12.69 -42.46
N GLU A 462 -8.20 14.01 -42.25
CA GLU A 462 -8.56 14.94 -43.32
C GLU A 462 -7.60 14.72 -44.51
N PRO A 463 -8.13 14.61 -45.74
CA PRO A 463 -7.28 14.48 -46.91
C PRO A 463 -6.43 15.75 -47.03
N VAL A 464 -5.12 15.59 -46.86
CA VAL A 464 -4.12 16.64 -47.13
C VAL A 464 -4.40 17.18 -48.53
N ALA A 465 -4.80 18.45 -48.60
CA ALA A 465 -5.02 19.14 -49.85
C ALA A 465 -3.74 19.02 -50.70
N THR A 466 -3.84 18.31 -51.82
CA THR A 466 -2.76 18.19 -52.78
C THR A 466 -2.54 19.58 -53.38
N ALA A 467 -1.36 20.15 -53.15
CA ALA A 467 -0.96 21.38 -53.82
C ALA A 467 -1.07 21.17 -55.34
N THR A 468 -1.90 22.00 -55.99
CA THR A 468 -2.11 21.97 -57.43
C THR A 468 -0.84 22.55 -58.10
N PRO A 469 -0.31 21.91 -59.17
CA PRO A 469 0.97 22.26 -59.79
C PRO A 469 1.03 23.65 -60.43
#